data_AF-A0A3R7AH28-F1
#
_entry.id   AF-A0A3R7AH28-F1
#
_cell.length_a   1.000
_cell.length_b   1.000
_cell.length_c   1.000
_cell.angle_alpha   90.00
_cell.angle_beta   90.00
_cell.angle_gamma   90.00
#
_symmetry.space_group_name_H-M   'P 1'
#
loop_
_entity.id
_entity.type
_entity.pdbx_description
1 polymer ?
#
loop_
_entity_poly.entity_id
_entity_poly.type
_entity_poly.pdbx_seq_one_letter_code
_entity_poly.pdbx_strand_id
1 'polypeptide(L)'
;MILYYSAMRVEYVAFDSLGVKSSCVRVKTGDCDIVIDPGIASETGSFPLTSSEKMVLRRRYEGAIRDACSKSEIIVLTHYHYDHHIPDQDLYRGKVLLVKDPENYINRSQRVRARALLEGLEAEVKVADGKTFRFGSTKISFSKPMWHGTEGTNLGYVLSVEVEHKGEKLLHTSDV
;
A
#
# COMPACT_ATOMS: atom_id res chain seq x y z
N MET A 1 23.05 -13.00 28.11
CA MET A 1 22.98 -12.43 26.75
C MET A 1 21.51 -12.37 26.37
N ILE A 2 20.86 -11.21 26.50
CA ILE A 2 19.46 -11.03 26.09
C ILE A 2 19.50 -10.69 24.60
N LEU A 3 19.06 -11.61 23.75
CA LEU A 3 18.84 -11.34 22.33
C LEU A 3 17.51 -10.59 22.22
N TYR A 4 17.56 -9.30 21.92
CA TYR A 4 16.37 -8.55 21.55
C TYR A 4 16.01 -8.94 20.10
N TYR A 5 15.09 -9.89 19.95
CA TYR A 5 14.46 -10.13 18.66
C TYR A 5 13.50 -8.98 18.37
N SER A 6 13.59 -8.40 17.17
CA SER A 6 12.65 -7.36 16.74
C SER A 6 11.23 -7.93 16.72
N ALA A 7 10.30 -7.20 17.31
CA ALA A 7 8.90 -7.58 17.40
C ALA A 7 8.14 -7.37 16.08
N MET A 8 8.73 -6.60 15.15
CA MET A 8 8.16 -6.25 13.86
C MET A 8 9.18 -6.47 12.73
N ARG A 9 8.87 -7.37 11.80
CA ARG A 9 9.68 -7.57 10.59
C ARG A 9 9.13 -6.74 9.44
N VAL A 10 9.99 -5.94 8.82
CA VAL A 10 9.67 -5.11 7.65
C VAL A 10 10.36 -5.66 6.41
N GLU A 11 9.61 -5.90 5.34
CA GLU A 11 10.09 -6.37 4.04
C GLU A 11 9.73 -5.36 2.96
N TYR A 12 10.73 -4.81 2.27
CA TYR A 12 10.52 -3.98 1.07
C TYR A 12 10.28 -4.91 -0.12
N VAL A 13 9.01 -5.23 -0.39
CA VAL A 13 8.60 -6.26 -1.37
C VAL A 13 8.90 -5.80 -2.79
N ALA A 14 8.54 -4.55 -3.10
CA ALA A 14 8.82 -3.93 -4.38
C ALA A 14 9.02 -2.43 -4.16
N PHE A 15 10.26 -1.98 -4.31
CA PHE A 15 10.68 -0.60 -4.06
C PHE A 15 11.65 -0.19 -5.16
N ASP A 16 11.11 0.36 -6.25
CA ASP A 16 11.87 0.71 -7.46
C ASP A 16 11.34 2.03 -8.03
N SER A 17 12.25 2.75 -8.68
CA SER A 17 11.95 3.93 -9.48
C SER A 17 12.82 3.98 -10.74
N LEU A 18 13.48 2.88 -11.15
CA LEU A 18 14.41 2.85 -12.29
C LEU A 18 13.80 2.22 -13.54
N GLY A 19 12.79 1.36 -13.39
CA GLY A 19 12.04 0.77 -14.51
C GLY A 19 10.56 0.58 -14.24
N VAL A 20 10.20 0.53 -12.97
CA VAL A 20 8.82 0.53 -12.49
C VAL A 20 8.72 1.48 -11.30
N LYS A 21 7.50 1.94 -11.00
CA LYS A 21 7.15 2.59 -9.74
C LYS A 21 6.44 1.59 -8.85
N SER A 22 6.94 1.45 -7.63
CA SER A 22 6.32 0.67 -6.57
C SER A 22 6.88 1.07 -5.23
N SER A 23 6.03 1.10 -4.20
CA SER A 23 6.39 1.36 -2.80
C SER A 23 5.72 0.33 -1.88
N CYS A 24 5.73 -0.94 -2.29
CA CYS A 24 5.07 -2.03 -1.59
C CYS A 24 5.92 -2.51 -0.40
N VAL A 25 5.37 -2.40 0.80
CA VAL A 25 6.01 -2.84 2.05
C VAL A 25 5.15 -3.89 2.73
N ARG A 26 5.75 -4.97 3.19
CA ARG A 26 5.10 -5.97 4.05
C ARG A 26 5.61 -5.83 5.47
N VAL A 27 4.69 -5.80 6.43
CA VAL A 27 4.98 -5.66 7.85
C VAL A 27 4.39 -6.86 8.57
N LYS A 28 5.25 -7.68 9.16
CA LYS A 28 4.84 -8.84 9.94
C LYS A 28 5.06 -8.57 11.42
N THR A 29 3.99 -8.74 12.19
CA THR A 29 3.99 -8.64 13.65
C THR A 29 3.69 -9.99 14.28
N GLY A 30 3.68 -10.06 15.62
CA GLY A 30 3.20 -11.24 16.33
C GLY A 30 1.69 -11.51 16.16
N ASP A 31 0.91 -10.50 15.74
CA ASP A 31 -0.56 -10.56 15.72
C ASP A 31 -1.17 -10.62 14.30
N CYS A 32 -0.48 -10.07 13.30
CA CYS A 32 -0.98 -9.97 11.92
C CYS A 32 0.14 -9.70 10.92
N ASP A 33 -0.17 -9.93 9.64
CA ASP A 33 0.66 -9.65 8.48
C ASP A 33 -0.04 -8.64 7.56
N ILE A 34 0.65 -7.54 7.28
CA ILE A 34 0.11 -6.35 6.65
C ILE A 34 0.90 -6.09 5.37
N VAL A 35 0.21 -5.85 4.24
CA VAL A 35 0.84 -5.31 3.03
C VAL A 35 0.32 -3.90 2.78
N ILE A 36 1.24 -2.95 2.63
CA ILE A 36 0.99 -1.54 2.37
C ILE A 36 1.34 -1.25 0.91
N ASP A 37 0.41 -0.65 0.19
CA ASP A 37 0.52 -0.21 -1.20
C ASP A 37 1.03 -1.29 -2.18
N PRO A 38 0.29 -2.42 -2.35
CA PRO A 38 0.63 -3.50 -3.28
C PRO A 38 0.37 -3.11 -4.74
N GLY A 39 1.05 -2.10 -5.25
CA GLY A 39 0.93 -1.62 -6.62
C GLY A 39 2.22 -1.67 -7.42
N ILE A 40 2.06 -1.58 -8.74
CA ILE A 40 3.19 -1.51 -9.66
C ILE A 40 2.79 -0.87 -11.00
N ALA A 41 3.45 0.23 -11.35
CA ALA A 41 3.31 0.90 -12.64
C ALA A 41 4.63 0.86 -13.42
N SER A 42 4.58 0.67 -14.74
CA SER A 42 5.80 0.78 -15.55
C SER A 42 6.20 2.24 -15.71
N GLU A 43 7.50 2.53 -15.61
CA GLU A 43 8.00 3.89 -15.82
C GLU A 43 7.98 4.30 -17.29
N THR A 44 7.57 5.54 -17.54
CA THR A 44 7.56 6.16 -18.87
C THR A 44 8.71 7.16 -19.01
N GLY A 45 9.24 7.37 -20.22
CA GLY A 45 10.24 8.41 -20.47
C GLY A 45 11.67 8.07 -20.02
N SER A 46 12.34 9.04 -19.40
CA SER A 46 13.79 9.23 -19.17
C SER A 46 14.51 8.23 -18.24
N PHE A 47 13.87 7.10 -17.92
CA PHE A 47 14.47 6.06 -17.10
C PHE A 47 15.31 5.08 -17.94
N PRO A 48 16.49 4.65 -17.45
CA PRO A 48 17.56 4.11 -18.28
C PRO A 48 17.26 2.71 -18.85
N LEU A 49 16.26 2.01 -18.33
CA LEU A 49 15.97 0.63 -18.71
C LEU A 49 15.20 0.54 -20.04
N THR A 50 15.59 -0.45 -20.85
CA THR A 50 14.89 -0.83 -22.08
C THR A 50 13.50 -1.40 -21.80
N SER A 51 12.64 -1.45 -22.82
CA SER A 51 11.29 -2.01 -22.68
C SER A 51 11.27 -3.47 -22.20
N SER A 52 12.24 -4.29 -22.63
CA SER A 52 12.35 -5.68 -22.20
C SER A 52 12.77 -5.80 -20.73
N GLU A 53 13.72 -4.99 -20.28
CA GLU A 53 14.15 -4.94 -18.88
C GLU A 53 13.01 -4.49 -17.97
N LYS A 54 12.27 -3.44 -18.37
CA LYS A 54 11.07 -2.98 -17.65
C LYS A 54 10.02 -4.09 -17.53
N MET A 55 9.79 -4.87 -18.59
CA MET A 55 8.84 -5.99 -18.56
C MET A 55 9.27 -7.10 -17.61
N VAL A 56 10.56 -7.48 -17.63
CA VAL A 56 11.11 -8.50 -16.72
C VAL A 56 11.01 -8.03 -15.27
N LEU A 57 11.39 -6.79 -15.01
CA LEU A 57 11.33 -6.18 -13.67
C LEU A 57 9.89 -6.10 -13.16
N ARG A 58 8.95 -5.67 -14.02
CA ARG A 58 7.52 -5.66 -13.70
C ARG A 58 7.03 -7.05 -13.30
N ARG A 59 7.31 -8.08 -14.10
CA ARG A 59 6.87 -9.46 -13.78
C ARG A 59 7.44 -9.96 -12.46
N ARG A 60 8.71 -9.67 -12.19
CA ARG A 60 9.37 -10.06 -10.93
C ARG A 60 8.70 -9.41 -9.73
N TYR A 61 8.53 -8.09 -9.75
CA TYR A 61 7.92 -7.37 -8.63
C TYR A 61 6.43 -7.65 -8.49
N GLU A 62 5.68 -7.74 -9.59
CA GLU A 62 4.27 -8.12 -9.53
C GLU A 62 4.10 -9.52 -8.90
N GLY A 63 4.97 -10.49 -9.25
CA GLY A 63 5.00 -11.80 -8.60
C GLY A 63 5.28 -11.73 -7.10
N ALA A 64 6.26 -10.91 -6.68
CA ALA A 64 6.60 -10.71 -5.28
C ALA A 64 5.45 -10.03 -4.49
N ILE A 65 4.82 -9.01 -5.08
CA ILE A 65 3.65 -8.32 -4.50
C ILE A 65 2.50 -9.31 -4.30
N ARG A 66 2.21 -10.13 -5.30
CA ARG A 66 1.13 -11.14 -5.24
C ARG A 66 1.41 -12.20 -4.18
N ASP A 67 2.65 -12.68 -4.08
CA ASP A 67 3.08 -13.60 -3.04
C ASP A 67 2.94 -12.98 -1.63
N ALA A 68 3.38 -11.73 -1.44
CA ALA A 68 3.20 -11.01 -0.17
C ALA A 68 1.72 -10.83 0.21
N CYS A 69 0.87 -10.43 -0.76
CA CYS A 69 -0.57 -10.31 -0.55
C CYS A 69 -1.21 -11.65 -0.17
N SER A 70 -0.79 -12.75 -0.80
CA SER A 70 -1.33 -14.09 -0.49
C SER A 70 -1.07 -14.53 0.95
N LYS A 71 0.01 -14.02 1.57
CA LYS A 71 0.45 -14.37 2.93
C LYS A 71 0.01 -13.36 3.99
N SER A 72 -0.77 -12.34 3.61
CA SER A 72 -1.24 -11.28 4.51
C SER A 72 -2.75 -11.29 4.65
N GLU A 73 -3.21 -10.95 5.85
CA GLU A 73 -4.64 -10.81 6.17
C GLU A 73 -5.13 -9.38 5.96
N ILE A 74 -4.22 -8.40 6.05
CA ILE A 74 -4.54 -6.97 6.00
C ILE A 74 -3.83 -6.31 4.82
N ILE A 75 -4.58 -5.54 4.05
CA ILE A 75 -4.08 -4.73 2.94
C ILE A 75 -4.35 -3.27 3.25
N VAL A 76 -3.36 -2.42 3.05
CA VAL A 76 -3.48 -0.97 3.22
C VAL A 76 -3.30 -0.29 1.87
N LEU A 77 -4.26 0.53 1.48
CA LEU A 77 -4.19 1.37 0.28
C LEU A 77 -4.17 2.84 0.70
N THR A 78 -3.01 3.48 0.61
CA THR A 78 -2.83 4.87 1.02
C THR A 78 -3.49 5.85 0.05
N HIS A 79 -3.58 5.48 -1.22
CA HIS A 79 -4.30 6.16 -2.29
C HIS A 79 -4.42 5.26 -3.53
N TYR A 80 -4.99 5.75 -4.63
CA TYR A 80 -5.44 4.92 -5.77
C TYR A 80 -4.62 5.07 -7.06
N HIS A 81 -3.33 5.44 -6.98
CA HIS A 81 -2.45 5.29 -8.13
C HIS A 81 -2.07 3.82 -8.37
N TYR A 82 -1.78 3.44 -9.62
CA TYR A 82 -1.55 2.02 -9.99
C TYR A 82 -0.20 1.47 -9.54
N ASP A 83 0.71 2.33 -9.10
CA ASP A 83 1.91 2.00 -8.34
C ASP A 83 1.65 1.75 -6.84
N HIS A 84 0.40 1.94 -6.38
CA HIS A 84 -0.04 1.63 -5.01
C HIS A 84 -1.11 0.53 -4.91
N HIS A 85 -1.74 0.15 -6.03
CA HIS A 85 -2.58 -1.06 -6.09
C HIS A 85 -2.53 -1.73 -7.47
N ILE A 86 -2.81 -3.03 -7.51
CA ILE A 86 -3.07 -3.79 -8.73
C ILE A 86 -4.59 -3.91 -8.86
N PRO A 87 -5.23 -3.50 -9.97
CA PRO A 87 -6.69 -3.55 -10.14
C PRO A 87 -7.18 -4.98 -10.43
N ASP A 88 -6.92 -5.89 -9.50
CA ASP A 88 -7.25 -7.31 -9.56
C ASP A 88 -7.91 -7.69 -8.23
N GLN A 89 -9.24 -7.86 -8.24
CA GLN A 89 -10.02 -8.12 -7.03
C GLN A 89 -9.66 -9.46 -6.37
N ASP A 90 -9.22 -10.45 -7.13
CA ASP A 90 -8.86 -11.76 -6.58
C ASP A 90 -7.65 -11.68 -5.64
N LEU A 91 -6.78 -10.70 -5.86
CA LEU A 91 -5.64 -10.41 -4.98
C LEU A 91 -6.07 -10.04 -3.56
N TYR A 92 -7.25 -9.43 -3.44
CA TYR A 92 -7.75 -8.82 -2.21
C TYR A 92 -8.93 -9.54 -1.57
N ARG A 93 -9.46 -10.57 -2.25
CA ARG A 93 -10.62 -11.35 -1.81
C ARG A 93 -10.40 -11.94 -0.41
N GLY A 94 -11.41 -11.79 0.46
CA GLY A 94 -11.43 -12.34 1.82
C GLY A 94 -10.51 -11.64 2.83
N LYS A 95 -9.85 -10.54 2.46
CA LYS A 95 -8.94 -9.78 3.33
C LYS A 95 -9.63 -8.59 4.00
N VAL A 96 -8.92 -7.97 4.94
CA VAL A 96 -9.30 -6.67 5.49
C VAL A 96 -8.56 -5.57 4.72
N LEU A 97 -9.29 -4.69 4.06
CA LEU A 97 -8.72 -3.55 3.33
C LEU A 97 -8.93 -2.27 4.14
N LEU A 98 -7.83 -1.64 4.54
CA LEU A 98 -7.81 -0.32 5.17
C LEU A 98 -7.44 0.70 4.09
N VAL A 99 -8.42 1.47 3.62
CA VAL A 99 -8.27 2.26 2.39
C VAL A 99 -8.50 3.75 2.63
N LYS A 100 -7.82 4.58 1.86
CA LYS A 100 -8.20 5.99 1.65
C LYS A 100 -9.68 6.07 1.24
N ASP A 101 -10.42 7.04 1.79
CA ASP A 101 -11.82 7.27 1.43
C ASP A 101 -11.97 7.41 -0.10
N PRO A 102 -12.77 6.54 -0.75
CA PRO A 102 -12.91 6.51 -2.21
C PRO A 102 -13.79 7.64 -2.76
N GLU A 103 -14.49 8.39 -1.91
CA GLU A 103 -15.42 9.44 -2.31
C GLU A 103 -14.99 10.84 -1.87
N ASN A 104 -14.39 10.97 -0.68
CA ASN A 104 -14.00 12.25 -0.07
C ASN A 104 -12.49 12.52 -0.17
N TYR A 105 -12.12 13.79 -0.31
CA TYR A 105 -10.71 14.22 -0.42
C TYR A 105 -9.95 13.37 -1.43
N ILE A 106 -10.50 13.27 -2.64
CA ILE A 106 -10.01 12.40 -3.71
C ILE A 106 -10.28 13.08 -5.06
N ASN A 107 -9.35 12.97 -6.00
CA ASN A 107 -9.55 13.50 -7.34
C ASN A 107 -10.38 12.54 -8.20
N ARG A 108 -10.81 13.00 -9.39
CA ARG A 108 -11.63 12.20 -10.31
C ARG A 108 -10.96 10.89 -10.74
N SER A 109 -9.67 10.93 -11.05
CA SER A 109 -8.92 9.75 -11.53
C SER A 109 -8.86 8.66 -10.45
N GLN A 110 -8.50 9.07 -9.24
CA GLN A 110 -8.44 8.19 -8.08
C GLN A 110 -9.83 7.61 -7.73
N ARG A 111 -10.90 8.41 -7.78
CA ARG A 111 -12.28 7.92 -7.58
C ARG A 111 -12.66 6.83 -8.59
N VAL A 112 -12.34 7.03 -9.87
CA VAL A 112 -12.59 6.02 -10.92
C VAL A 112 -11.84 4.72 -10.63
N ARG A 113 -10.57 4.81 -10.23
CA ARG A 113 -9.73 3.64 -9.91
C ARG A 113 -10.20 2.93 -8.64
N ALA A 114 -10.59 3.70 -7.62
CA ALA A 114 -11.17 3.18 -6.38
C ALA A 114 -12.45 2.40 -6.68
N ARG A 115 -13.36 2.97 -7.47
CA ARG A 115 -14.60 2.30 -7.88
C ARG A 115 -14.29 1.02 -8.67
N ALA A 116 -13.40 1.08 -9.66
CA ALA A 116 -13.03 -0.07 -10.47
C ALA A 116 -12.46 -1.23 -9.63
N LEU A 117 -11.77 -0.92 -8.53
CA LEU A 117 -11.24 -1.93 -7.61
C LEU A 117 -12.29 -2.42 -6.61
N LEU A 118 -13.06 -1.52 -6.00
CA LEU A 118 -13.89 -1.83 -4.81
C LEU A 118 -15.31 -2.28 -5.16
N GLU A 119 -15.85 -1.91 -6.32
CA GLU A 119 -17.21 -2.28 -6.72
C GLU A 119 -17.32 -3.80 -6.94
N GLY A 120 -18.13 -4.48 -6.10
CA GLY A 120 -18.28 -5.94 -6.14
C GLY A 120 -17.15 -6.73 -5.47
N LEU A 121 -16.18 -6.06 -4.84
CA LEU A 121 -15.08 -6.74 -4.14
C LEU A 121 -15.61 -7.50 -2.91
N GLU A 122 -15.36 -8.80 -2.87
CA GLU A 122 -15.66 -9.66 -1.71
C GLU A 122 -14.53 -9.57 -0.66
N ALA A 123 -14.48 -8.46 0.06
CA ALA A 123 -13.51 -8.23 1.14
C ALA A 123 -14.10 -7.31 2.23
N GLU A 124 -13.49 -7.28 3.42
CA GLU A 124 -13.88 -6.33 4.47
C GLU A 124 -13.20 -4.97 4.22
N VAL A 125 -13.90 -4.02 3.60
CA VAL A 125 -13.37 -2.70 3.27
C VAL A 125 -13.68 -1.67 4.36
N LYS A 126 -12.66 -1.01 4.91
CA LYS A 126 -12.77 0.03 5.93
C LYS A 126 -12.08 1.32 5.49
N VAL A 127 -12.83 2.42 5.44
CA VAL A 127 -12.27 3.77 5.23
C VAL A 127 -11.38 4.14 6.41
N ALA A 128 -10.13 4.50 6.12
CA ALA A 128 -9.06 4.66 7.10
C ALA A 128 -8.73 6.12 7.46
N ASP A 129 -9.21 7.11 6.71
CA ASP A 129 -8.94 8.55 6.89
C ASP A 129 -9.03 8.99 8.37
N GLY A 130 -7.88 9.29 8.98
CA GLY A 130 -7.75 9.75 10.36
C GLY A 130 -8.09 8.73 11.44
N LYS A 131 -8.19 7.44 11.11
CA LYS A 131 -8.62 6.38 12.02
C LYS A 131 -7.47 5.55 12.55
N THR A 132 -7.76 4.74 13.55
CA THR A 132 -6.84 3.75 14.12
C THR A 132 -7.56 2.41 14.24
N PHE A 133 -6.87 1.34 13.85
CA PHE A 133 -7.33 -0.03 13.90
C PHE A 133 -6.41 -0.85 14.80
N ARG A 134 -6.95 -1.87 15.47
CA ARG A 134 -6.20 -2.75 16.37
C ARG A 134 -6.41 -4.21 15.99
N PHE A 135 -5.31 -4.94 15.91
CA PHE A 135 -5.24 -6.38 15.65
C PHE A 135 -4.34 -6.99 16.71
N GLY A 136 -4.94 -7.57 17.76
CA GLY A 136 -4.19 -7.93 18.97
C GLY A 136 -3.52 -6.71 19.62
N SER A 137 -2.21 -6.79 19.82
CA SER A 137 -1.37 -5.69 20.29
C SER A 137 -0.82 -4.79 19.17
N THR A 138 -0.98 -5.17 17.90
CA THR A 138 -0.64 -4.32 16.74
C THR A 138 -1.67 -3.22 16.54
N LYS A 139 -1.19 -1.99 16.40
CA LYS A 139 -1.99 -0.79 16.14
C LYS A 139 -1.60 -0.20 14.78
N ILE A 140 -2.58 0.06 13.92
CA ILE A 140 -2.39 0.69 12.61
C ILE A 140 -3.13 2.01 12.62
N SER A 141 -2.40 3.13 12.53
CA SER A 141 -2.97 4.49 12.59
C SER A 141 -2.76 5.22 11.29
N PHE A 142 -3.75 6.00 10.89
CA PHE A 142 -3.73 6.75 9.65
C PHE A 142 -3.78 8.24 9.94
N SER A 143 -3.05 9.02 9.15
CA SER A 143 -3.20 10.48 9.15
C SER A 143 -4.61 10.87 8.71
N LYS A 144 -5.00 12.12 8.95
CA LYS A 144 -6.05 12.74 8.13
C LYS A 144 -5.59 12.80 6.66
N PRO A 145 -6.48 12.97 5.69
CA PRO A 145 -6.09 13.19 4.29
C PRO A 145 -5.07 14.31 4.18
N MET A 146 -3.94 14.03 3.53
CA MET A 146 -2.86 14.97 3.27
C MET A 146 -2.72 15.18 1.77
N TRP A 147 -2.24 16.34 1.34
CA TRP A 147 -2.03 16.62 -0.09
C TRP A 147 -1.12 15.57 -0.73
N HIS A 148 -1.49 15.11 -1.92
CA HIS A 148 -0.61 14.30 -2.77
C HIS A 148 0.44 15.25 -3.39
N GLY A 149 1.65 15.23 -2.82
CA GLY A 149 2.71 16.21 -3.08
C GLY A 149 2.40 17.62 -2.56
N THR A 150 2.77 18.64 -3.33
CA THR A 150 2.60 20.05 -2.93
C THR A 150 1.14 20.40 -2.65
N GLU A 151 0.92 21.29 -1.68
CA GLU A 151 -0.42 21.81 -1.37
C GLU A 151 -1.07 22.49 -2.58
N GLY A 152 -2.35 22.19 -2.81
CA GLY A 152 -3.14 22.74 -3.91
C GLY A 152 -2.97 22.03 -5.25
N THR A 153 -2.27 20.89 -5.30
CA THR A 153 -2.18 20.09 -6.53
C THR A 153 -3.51 19.42 -6.89
N ASN A 154 -3.69 19.10 -8.17
CA ASN A 154 -4.84 18.33 -8.64
C ASN A 154 -4.69 16.81 -8.41
N LEU A 155 -3.65 16.37 -7.72
CA LEU A 155 -3.34 14.95 -7.48
C LEU A 155 -4.25 14.32 -6.38
N GLY A 156 -4.95 15.15 -5.62
CA GLY A 156 -5.86 14.71 -4.57
C GLY A 156 -5.14 14.56 -3.25
N TYR A 157 -5.54 13.56 -2.46
CA TYR A 157 -4.99 13.33 -1.13
C TYR A 157 -4.55 11.88 -0.92
N VAL A 158 -3.59 11.70 -0.01
CA VAL A 158 -3.02 10.42 0.43
C VAL A 158 -3.13 10.27 1.94
N LEU A 159 -2.85 9.07 2.44
CA LEU A 159 -2.70 8.79 3.87
C LEU A 159 -1.27 8.34 4.21
N SER A 160 -0.73 8.85 5.30
CA SER A 160 0.38 8.19 6.00
C SER A 160 -0.15 7.10 6.92
N VAL A 161 0.66 6.07 7.14
CA VAL A 161 0.33 4.90 7.95
C VAL A 161 1.42 4.68 8.99
N GLU A 162 1.06 4.64 10.27
CA GLU A 162 1.91 4.19 11.35
C GLU A 162 1.49 2.77 11.77
N VAL A 163 2.42 1.81 11.74
CA VAL A 163 2.25 0.49 12.34
C VAL A 163 3.08 0.44 13.63
N GLU A 164 2.42 0.17 14.75
CA GLU A 164 3.01 0.09 16.08
C GLU A 164 2.77 -1.31 16.67
N HIS A 165 3.83 -1.99 17.12
CA HIS A 165 3.74 -3.28 17.79
C HIS A 165 4.83 -3.42 18.86
N LYS A 166 4.42 -3.67 20.12
CA LYS A 166 5.32 -3.89 21.28
C LYS A 166 6.43 -2.83 21.43
N GLY A 167 6.10 -1.56 21.17
CA GLY A 167 7.02 -0.43 21.28
C GLY A 167 7.85 -0.13 20.03
N GLU A 168 7.83 -0.99 19.01
CA GLU A 168 8.40 -0.71 17.70
C GLU A 168 7.38 0.00 16.81
N LYS A 169 7.86 0.92 15.96
CA LYS A 169 7.04 1.74 15.08
C LYS A 169 7.64 1.81 13.67
N LEU A 170 6.79 1.67 12.66
CA LEU A 170 7.08 1.98 11.26
C LEU A 170 6.13 3.08 10.80
N LEU A 171 6.67 4.12 10.18
CA LEU A 171 5.89 5.14 9.48
C LEU A 171 6.12 5.00 7.97
N HIS A 172 5.05 4.77 7.22
CA HIS A 172 5.01 4.83 5.75
C HIS A 172 4.27 6.09 5.34
N THR A 173 4.96 7.03 4.70
CA THR A 173 4.40 8.36 4.41
C THR A 173 3.53 8.43 3.17
N SER A 174 3.61 7.44 2.27
CA SER A 174 3.05 7.55 0.92
C SER A 174 3.67 8.74 0.14
N ASP A 175 2.95 9.23 -0.86
CA ASP A 175 3.38 10.29 -1.79
C ASP A 175 3.10 11.70 -1.22
N VAL A 176 3.84 12.08 -0.18
CA VAL A 176 3.78 13.41 0.46
C VAL A 176 4.96 14.27 0.03
#